data_AF-A0AAW9S4T3-F1
#
_entry.id   AF-A0AAW9S4T3-F1
#
_cell.length_a   1.000
_cell.length_b   1.000
_cell.length_c   1.000
_cell.angle_alpha   90.00
_cell.angle_beta   90.00
_cell.angle_gamma   90.00
#
_symmetry.space_group_name_H-M   'P 1'
#
loop_
_entity.id
_entity.type
_entity.pdbx_description
1 polymer ?
#
loop_
_entity_poly.entity_id
_entity_poly.type
_entity_poly.pdbx_seq_one_letter_code
_entity_poly.pdbx_strand_id
1 'polypeptide(L)'
;MKNQIVKFAILFSIVLGFISCTDASRARIGGFGDEFKVEMINCDGTVARTWISSGKVLSEQNSDGYFFKDKESGKLIEVTGRLIITKQ
;
A
#
# COMPACT_ATOMS: atom_id res chain seq x y z
N MET A 1 -9.22 45.38 -5.66
CA MET A 1 -8.00 44.56 -5.45
C MET A 1 -8.05 43.66 -4.21
N LYS A 2 -8.38 44.17 -3.01
CA LYS A 2 -8.49 43.34 -1.78
C LYS A 2 -9.35 42.08 -1.93
N ASN A 3 -10.55 42.18 -2.52
CA ASN A 3 -11.44 41.02 -2.69
C ASN A 3 -10.91 39.97 -3.68
N GLN A 4 -10.04 40.36 -4.63
CA GLN A 4 -9.41 39.41 -5.55
C GLN A 4 -8.29 38.63 -4.86
N ILE A 5 -7.53 39.29 -3.99
CA ILE A 5 -6.48 38.66 -3.17
C ILE A 5 -7.08 37.65 -2.18
N VAL A 6 -8.21 37.99 -1.54
CA VAL A 6 -8.91 37.09 -0.62
C VAL A 6 -9.45 35.85 -1.35
N LYS A 7 -10.01 36.02 -2.56
CA LYS A 7 -10.45 34.89 -3.39
C LYS A 7 -9.29 33.96 -3.77
N PHE A 8 -8.14 34.54 -4.14
CA PHE A 8 -6.93 33.77 -4.45
C PHE A 8 -6.40 33.01 -3.23
N ALA A 9 -6.41 33.64 -2.05
CA ALA A 9 -5.98 33.00 -0.80
C ALA A 9 -6.89 31.83 -0.40
N ILE A 10 -8.21 31.95 -0.58
CA ILE A 10 -9.18 30.88 -0.32
C ILE A 10 -8.96 29.72 -1.29
N LEU A 11 -8.76 29.99 -2.58
CA LEU A 11 -8.51 28.96 -3.59
C LEU A 11 -7.20 28.22 -3.31
N PHE A 12 -6.14 28.93 -2.92
CA PHE A 12 -4.84 28.36 -2.57
C PHE A 12 -4.92 27.47 -1.32
N SER A 13 -5.69 27.87 -0.31
CA SER A 13 -5.94 27.08 0.90
C SER A 13 -6.62 25.73 0.59
N ILE A 14 -7.59 25.73 -0.34
CA ILE A 14 -8.30 24.50 -0.76
C ILE A 14 -7.36 23.52 -1.46
N VAL A 15 -6.46 24.00 -2.33
CA VAL A 15 -5.49 23.15 -3.05
C VAL A 15 -4.48 22.50 -2.09
N LEU A 16 -4.05 23.22 -1.06
CA LEU A 16 -3.12 22.70 -0.04
C LEU A 16 -3.78 21.67 0.90
N GLY A 17 -5.10 21.59 0.97
CA GLY A 17 -5.82 20.61 1.79
C GLY A 17 -5.75 19.16 1.27
N PHE A 18 -5.42 18.95 -0.01
CA PHE A 18 -5.43 17.63 -0.65
C PHE A 18 -4.09 16.86 -0.58
N ILE A 19 -3.02 17.49 -0.10
CA ILE A 19 -1.66 16.90 -0.06
C ILE A 19 -1.32 16.17 1.25
N SER A 20 -2.20 16.17 2.25
CA SER A 20 -1.92 15.58 3.57
C SER A 20 -2.29 14.09 3.72
N CYS A 21 -3.13 13.53 2.84
CA CYS A 21 -3.54 12.11 2.87
C CYS A 21 -2.90 11.28 1.74
N THR A 22 -1.92 11.85 1.05
CA THR A 22 -1.43 11.29 -0.22
C THR A 22 -0.34 10.24 -0.05
N ASP A 23 0.32 10.11 1.11
CA ASP A 23 1.48 9.21 1.24
C ASP A 23 1.10 7.72 1.09
N ALA A 24 0.25 7.21 1.99
CA ALA A 24 -0.24 5.82 1.92
C ALA A 24 -1.04 5.54 0.63
N SER A 25 -1.82 6.52 0.16
CA SER A 25 -2.60 6.40 -1.08
C SER A 25 -1.70 6.37 -2.33
N ARG A 26 -0.63 7.17 -2.37
CA ARG A 26 0.37 7.16 -3.46
C ARG A 26 1.21 5.91 -3.42
N ALA A 27 1.60 5.43 -2.23
CA ALA A 27 2.27 4.15 -2.06
C ALA A 27 1.40 2.98 -2.57
N ARG A 28 0.08 3.11 -2.50
CA ARG A 28 -0.86 2.14 -3.10
C ARG A 28 -0.87 2.17 -4.64
N ILE A 29 -0.59 3.31 -5.27
CA ILE A 29 -0.61 3.48 -6.73
C ILE A 29 0.72 3.04 -7.37
N GLY A 30 1.86 3.34 -6.73
CA GLY A 30 3.19 2.83 -7.16
C GLY A 30 3.41 1.37 -6.74
N GLY A 31 4.03 0.52 -7.55
CA GLY A 31 4.25 -0.90 -7.19
C GLY A 31 4.31 -1.91 -8.34
N PHE A 32 3.95 -1.50 -9.56
CA PHE A 32 3.92 -2.42 -10.70
C PHE A 32 5.36 -2.76 -11.11
N GLY A 33 5.76 -4.03 -10.95
CA GLY A 33 7.14 -4.49 -11.16
C GLY A 33 8.04 -4.42 -9.92
N ASP A 34 7.56 -3.85 -8.81
CA ASP A 34 8.30 -3.89 -7.54
C ASP A 34 8.16 -5.25 -6.87
N GLU A 35 9.18 -5.64 -6.11
CA GLU A 35 9.16 -6.85 -5.28
C GLU A 35 8.81 -6.50 -3.84
N PHE A 36 8.06 -7.38 -3.19
CA PHE A 36 7.70 -7.22 -1.79
C PHE A 36 8.04 -8.49 -1.03
N LYS A 37 8.68 -8.31 0.12
CA LYS A 37 8.82 -9.38 1.11
C LYS A 37 7.50 -9.47 1.88
N VAL A 38 6.94 -10.67 1.93
CA VAL A 38 5.71 -10.97 2.67
C VAL A 38 6.06 -11.94 3.79
N GLU A 39 5.85 -11.54 5.04
CA GLU A 39 6.13 -12.34 6.23
C GLU A 39 4.84 -12.63 6.99
N MET A 40 4.49 -13.90 7.13
CA MET A 40 3.40 -14.33 8.00
C MET A 40 3.92 -14.49 9.42
N ILE A 41 3.20 -13.90 10.37
CA ILE A 41 3.61 -13.85 11.76
C ILE A 41 2.69 -14.75 12.59
N ASN A 42 3.28 -15.65 13.37
CA ASN A 42 2.60 -16.50 14.34
C ASN A 42 2.02 -15.67 15.50
N CYS A 43 1.16 -16.30 16.31
CA CYS A 43 0.61 -15.68 17.52
C CYS A 43 1.69 -15.25 18.52
N ASP A 44 2.83 -15.96 18.56
CA ASP A 44 3.98 -15.67 19.43
C ASP A 44 4.93 -14.59 18.88
N GLY A 45 4.64 -14.04 17.70
CA GLY A 45 5.46 -13.01 17.05
C GLY A 45 6.59 -13.56 16.16
N THR A 46 6.79 -14.88 16.09
CA THR A 46 7.79 -15.47 15.18
C THR A 46 7.32 -15.46 13.72
N VAL A 47 8.26 -15.50 12.78
CA VAL A 47 7.94 -15.62 11.35
C VAL A 47 7.59 -17.07 11.04
N ALA A 48 6.34 -17.32 10.63
CA ALA A 48 5.82 -18.62 10.22
C ALA A 48 6.25 -18.98 8.80
N ARG A 49 6.25 -17.99 7.91
CA ARG A 49 6.60 -18.16 6.50
C ARG A 49 7.00 -16.83 5.87
N THR A 50 7.88 -16.89 4.89
CA THR A 50 8.31 -15.75 4.09
C THR A 50 8.13 -16.05 2.61
N TRP A 51 7.70 -15.05 1.84
CA TRP A 51 7.69 -15.06 0.39
C TRP A 51 8.31 -13.79 -0.17
N ILE A 52 8.72 -13.85 -1.44
CA ILE A 52 9.05 -12.67 -2.24
C ILE A 52 8.03 -12.60 -3.37
N SER A 53 7.22 -11.54 -3.43
CA SER A 53 6.30 -11.34 -4.53
C SER A 53 7.04 -10.80 -5.76
N SER A 54 6.61 -11.21 -6.96
CA SER A 54 7.11 -10.66 -8.22
C SER A 54 6.32 -9.41 -8.67
N GLY A 55 5.68 -8.71 -7.73
CA GLY A 55 4.74 -7.63 -8.02
C GLY A 55 3.93 -7.21 -6.79
N LYS A 56 2.94 -6.34 -6.99
CA LYS A 56 2.07 -5.87 -5.89
C LYS A 56 1.42 -7.02 -5.12
N VAL A 57 1.37 -6.84 -3.82
CA VAL A 57 0.51 -7.61 -2.91
C VAL A 57 -0.83 -6.90 -2.83
N LEU A 58 -1.90 -7.60 -3.19
CA LEU A 58 -3.24 -7.04 -3.34
C LEU A 58 -4.19 -7.65 -2.31
N SER A 59 -5.26 -6.94 -2.01
CA SER A 59 -6.36 -7.39 -1.17
C SER A 59 -7.67 -6.87 -1.77
N GLU A 60 -8.74 -7.64 -1.67
CA GLU A 60 -10.06 -7.20 -2.13
C GLU A 60 -10.71 -6.27 -1.10
N GLN A 61 -11.62 -5.41 -1.56
CA GLN A 61 -12.17 -4.31 -0.76
C GLN A 61 -12.88 -4.77 0.54
N ASN A 62 -13.35 -6.02 0.59
CA ASN A 62 -14.03 -6.63 1.73
C ASN A 62 -13.39 -7.97 2.16
N SER A 63 -12.08 -8.15 1.93
CA SER A 63 -11.34 -9.36 2.30
C SER A 63 -10.44 -9.11 3.51
N ASP A 64 -10.25 -10.14 4.33
CA ASP A 64 -9.24 -10.22 5.39
C ASP A 64 -7.90 -10.78 4.87
N GLY A 65 -7.85 -11.18 3.61
CA GLY A 65 -6.70 -11.81 2.97
C GLY A 65 -5.99 -10.93 1.95
N TYR A 66 -4.87 -11.46 1.49
CA TYR A 66 -4.02 -10.90 0.46
C TYR A 66 -3.68 -11.96 -0.58
N PHE A 67 -3.43 -11.52 -1.81
CA PHE A 67 -2.96 -12.37 -2.88
C PHE A 67 -1.82 -11.71 -3.67
N PHE A 68 -0.91 -12.53 -4.17
CA PHE A 68 0.24 -12.12 -4.95
C PHE A 68 0.84 -13.30 -5.72
N LYS A 69 1.63 -13.00 -6.75
CA LYS A 69 2.44 -14.01 -7.43
C LYS A 69 3.76 -14.15 -6.69
N ASP A 70 4.06 -15.34 -6.21
CA ASP A 70 5.35 -15.66 -5.62
C ASP A 70 6.43 -15.74 -6.69
N LYS A 71 7.57 -15.09 -6.45
CA LYS A 71 8.67 -14.95 -7.40
C LYS A 71 9.39 -16.27 -7.62
N GLU A 72 9.58 -17.06 -6.57
CA GLU A 72 10.32 -18.33 -6.65
C GLU A 72 9.50 -19.39 -7.39
N SER A 73 8.29 -19.65 -6.94
CA SER A 73 7.44 -20.70 -7.52
C SER A 73 6.67 -20.26 -8.76
N GLY A 74 6.54 -18.96 -9.00
CA GLY A 74 5.70 -18.40 -10.06
C GLY A 74 4.21 -18.61 -9.84
N LYS A 75 3.79 -19.13 -8.67
CA LYS A 75 2.39 -19.46 -8.36
C LYS A 75 1.65 -18.29 -7.73
N LEU A 76 0.33 -18.30 -7.87
CA LEU A 76 -0.55 -17.45 -7.08
C LEU A 76 -0.54 -17.94 -5.62
N ILE A 77 -0.29 -17.03 -4.70
CA ILE A 77 -0.46 -17.24 -3.26
C ILE A 77 -1.68 -16.44 -2.83
N GLU A 78 -2.58 -17.10 -2.10
CA GLU A 78 -3.68 -16.49 -1.37
C GLU A 78 -3.51 -16.81 0.10
N VAL A 79 -3.58 -15.79 0.95
CA VAL A 79 -3.20 -15.92 2.36
C VAL A 79 -3.98 -14.95 3.24
N THR A 80 -4.44 -15.44 4.39
CA THR A 80 -5.04 -14.63 5.47
C THR A 80 -4.18 -14.76 6.74
N GLY A 81 -4.29 -13.77 7.63
CA GLY A 81 -3.60 -13.75 8.93
C GLY A 81 -2.79 -12.47 9.17
N ARG A 82 -1.93 -12.51 10.19
CA ARG A 82 -1.04 -11.38 10.52
C ARG A 82 0.15 -11.36 9.56
N LEU A 83 0.18 -10.37 8.67
CA LEU A 83 1.24 -10.22 7.67
C LEU A 83 2.02 -8.92 7.90
N ILE A 84 3.32 -8.97 7.65
CA ILE A 84 4.16 -7.80 7.41
C ILE A 84 4.53 -7.83 5.92
N ILE A 85 4.19 -6.77 5.20
CA ILE A 85 4.49 -6.62 3.77
C ILE A 85 5.43 -5.44 3.63
N THR A 86 6.62 -5.66 3.07
CA THR A 86 7.66 -4.64 2.94
C THR A 86 8.20 -4.62 1.52
N LYS A 87 8.17 -3.45 0.87
CA LYS A 87 8.80 -3.26 -0.44
C LYS A 87 10.31 -3.50 -0.33
N GLN A 88 10.89 -4.25 -1.28
CA GLN A 88 12.34 -4.45 -1.40
C GLN A 88 12.97 -3.37 -2.28
#